data_AF-A0A946ZMG9-F1
#
_entry.id   AF-A0A946ZMG9-F1
#
_cell.length_a   1.000
_cell.length_b   1.000
_cell.length_c   1.000
_cell.angle_alpha   90.00
_cell.angle_beta   90.00
_cell.angle_gamma   90.00
#
_symmetry.space_group_name_H-M   'P 1'
#
loop_
_entity.id
_entity.type
_entity.pdbx_description
1 polymer ?
#
loop_
_entity_poly.entity_id
_entity_poly.type
_entity_poly.pdbx_seq_one_letter_code
_entity_poly.pdbx_strand_id
1 'polypeptide(L)' 'AWHHEYEGGRSFYTGLGHTEEAYDDPDFQKHLLGGIFYCLGQNE' A
#
# COMPACT_ATOMS: atom_id res chain seq x y z
N ALA A 1 5.31 2.18 -6.31
CA ALA A 1 4.68 0.94 -5.83
C ALA A 1 4.08 0.19 -7.00
N TRP A 2 3.82 -1.10 -6.84
CA TRP A 2 3.05 -1.90 -7.81
C TRP A 2 1.99 -2.71 -7.08
N HIS A 3 0.98 -3.13 -7.82
CA HIS A 3 -0.04 -4.06 -7.34
C HIS A 3 -0.30 -5.14 -8.39
N HIS A 4 -0.74 -6.30 -7.94
CA HIS A 4 -1.01 -7.46 -8.79
C HIS A 4 -2.20 -8.22 -8.25
N GLU A 5 -2.99 -8.81 -9.14
CA GLU A 5 -4.07 -9.73 -8.81
C GLU A 5 -3.71 -11.12 -9.35
N TYR A 6 -3.85 -12.15 -8.51
CA TYR A 6 -3.57 -13.54 -8.87
C TYR A 6 -4.55 -14.47 -8.15
N GLU A 7 -5.30 -15.26 -8.94
CA GLU A 7 -6.30 -16.23 -8.45
C GLU A 7 -7.30 -15.63 -7.42
N GLY A 8 -7.73 -14.38 -7.64
CA GLY A 8 -8.65 -13.67 -6.75
C GLY A 8 -8.00 -13.05 -5.50
N GLY A 9 -6.70 -13.28 -5.30
CA GLY A 9 -5.90 -12.58 -4.29
C GLY A 9 -5.35 -11.26 -4.84
N ARG A 10 -5.29 -10.24 -3.99
CA ARG A 10 -4.72 -8.92 -4.30
C ARG A 10 -3.45 -8.69 -3.48
N SER A 11 -2.37 -8.34 -4.17
CA SER A 11 -1.05 -8.07 -3.59
C SER A 11 -0.62 -6.64 -3.91
N PHE A 12 0.03 -5.99 -2.93
CA PHE A 12 0.59 -4.66 -3.04
C PHE A 12 2.02 -4.65 -2.52
N TYR A 13 2.90 -3.90 -3.19
CA TYR A 13 4.29 -3.72 -2.78
C TYR A 13 4.73 -2.27 -2.97
N THR A 14 5.47 -1.76 -1.98
CA THR A 14 6.15 -0.47 -2.06
C THR A 14 7.59 -0.60 -1.58
N GLY A 15 8.54 -0.02 -2.34
CA GLY A 15 9.95 0.11 -1.93
C GLY A 15 10.23 1.44 -1.23
N LEU A 16 9.22 2.03 -0.59
CA LEU A 16 9.34 3.25 0.22
C LEU A 16 9.44 2.89 1.70
N GLY A 17 9.66 3.87 2.58
CA GLY A 17 9.70 3.63 4.04
C GLY A 17 11.02 3.07 4.55
N HIS A 18 12.15 3.50 3.96
CA HIS A 18 13.50 3.06 4.36
C HIS A 18 13.97 3.66 5.71
N THR A 19 13.34 4.74 6.18
CA THR A 19 13.66 5.38 7.46
C THR A 19 12.44 5.38 8.36
N GLU A 20 12.65 5.51 9.67
CA GLU A 20 11.55 5.56 10.64
C GLU A 20 10.68 6.80 10.42
N GLU A 21 11.30 7.95 10.15
CA GLU A 21 10.61 9.23 9.92
C GLU A 21 9.68 9.18 8.70
N ALA A 22 9.97 8.32 7.73
CA ALA A 22 9.10 8.16 6.57
C ALA A 22 7.70 7.69 6.98
N TYR A 23 7.55 6.91 8.06
CA TYR A 23 6.25 6.45 8.56
C TYR A 23 5.42 7.55 9.23
N ASP A 24 6.05 8.67 9.58
CA ASP A 24 5.36 9.87 10.07
C ASP A 24 4.94 10.81 8.93
N ASP A 25 5.42 10.59 7.69
CA ASP A 25 5.02 11.37 6.51
C ASP A 25 3.54 11.09 6.15
N PRO A 26 2.65 12.10 6.19
CA PRO A 26 1.24 11.92 5.84
C PRO A 26 0.99 11.36 4.45
N ASP A 27 1.84 11.69 3.47
CA ASP A 27 1.71 11.19 2.10
C ASP A 27 2.11 9.70 2.04
N PHE A 28 3.11 9.29 2.83
CA PHE A 28 3.46 7.88 2.92
C PHE A 28 2.39 7.07 3.66
N GLN A 29 1.81 7.60 4.73
CA GLN A 29 0.67 6.98 5.42
C GLN A 29 -0.53 6.81 4.47
N LYS A 30 -0.86 7.83 3.69
CA LYS A 30 -1.91 7.76 2.67
C LYS A 30 -1.62 6.70 1.61
N HIS A 31 -0.36 6.60 1.18
CA HIS A 31 0.08 5.58 0.23
C HIS A 31 -0.07 4.16 0.79
N LEU A 32 0.31 3.93 2.05
CA LEU A 32 0.12 2.66 2.74
C LEU A 32 -1.35 2.29 2.88
N LEU A 33 -2.19 3.23 3.34
CA LEU A 33 -3.64 3.02 3.45
C LEU A 33 -4.27 2.66 2.10
N GLY A 34 -3.85 3.32 1.03
CA GLY A 34 -4.29 2.99 -0.33
C GLY A 34 -3.95 1.54 -0.73
N GLY A 35 -2.73 1.08 -0.43
CA GLY A 35 -2.31 -0.29 -0.65
C GLY A 35 -3.08 -1.31 0.20
N ILE A 36 -3.33 -1.00 1.48
CA ILE A 36 -4.11 -1.85 2.39
C ILE A 36 -5.55 -1.99 1.89
N PHE A 37 -6.23 -0.88 1.57
CA PHE A 37 -7.60 -0.92 1.09
C PHE A 37 -7.72 -1.62 -0.27
N TYR A 38 -6.73 -1.50 -1.15
CA TYR A 38 -6.69 -2.30 -2.37
C TYR A 38 -6.67 -3.81 -2.06
N CYS A 39 -5.78 -4.26 -1.17
CA CYS A 39 -5.71 -5.67 -0.78
C CYS A 39 -7.00 -6.17 -0.11
N LEU A 40 -7.69 -5.31 0.64
CA LEU A 40 -8.99 -5.62 1.26
C LEU A 40 -10.17 -5.55 0.29
N GLY A 41 -9.99 -5.01 -0.92
CA GLY A 41 -11.09 -4.77 -1.85
C GLY A 41 -12.05 -3.67 -1.42
N GLN A 42 -11.58 -2.71 -0.62
CA GLN A 42 -12.38 -1.63 -0.05
C GLN A 42 -12.27 -0.31 -0.82
N ASN A 43 -11.57 -0.31 -1.96
CA ASN A 43 -11.41 0.84 -2.86
C ASN A 43 -12.35 0.75 -4.09
N GLU A 44 -13.56 0.21 -3.91
CA GLU A 44 -14.63 0.21 -4.94
C GLU A 44 -15.73 1.23 -4.61
#